data_AF-A0A0H3CJ84-F1
#
_entry.id   AF-A0A0H3CJ84-F1
#
_cell.length_a   1.000
_cell.length_b   1.000
_cell.length_c   1.000
_cell.angle_alpha   90.00
_cell.angle_beta   90.00
_cell.angle_gamma   90.00
#
_symmetry.space_group_name_H-M   'P 1'
#
loop_
_entity.id
_entity.type
_entity.pdbx_description
1 polymer ?
#
loop_
_entity_poly.entity_id
_entity_poly.type
_entity_poly.pdbx_seq_one_letter_code
_entity_poly.pdbx_strand_id
1 'polypeptide(L)'
;MKCYFVLAVFLAYSSCVLAEECMDNANINSLREIFKENNKKLLIEMSLQEVRHYIESDLLIKNEYSTLVNVSEVYYGWGVDKKTKYPVNTSAVYPKEKVCVWNISFALPEYMRKKCDDDGAYGYFIEFKKVNGKIVLYNYTSLFDTLPDGTLACKAANKFMLGK
;
A
#
# COMPACT_ATOMS: atom_id res chain seq x y z
N MET A 1 26.83 -28.97 35.79
CA MET A 1 26.20 -27.73 35.26
C MET A 1 26.62 -27.53 33.81
N LYS A 2 25.86 -28.03 32.84
CA LYS A 2 26.06 -27.71 31.43
C LYS A 2 24.70 -27.68 30.72
N CYS A 3 24.54 -26.70 29.84
CA CYS A 3 23.52 -26.56 28.80
C CYS A 3 22.15 -25.99 29.20
N TYR A 4 22.04 -24.68 29.48
CA TYR A 4 20.75 -23.95 29.40
C TYR A 4 20.88 -22.47 28.95
N PHE A 5 21.85 -22.12 28.10
CA PHE A 5 22.01 -20.72 27.62
C PHE A 5 21.78 -20.49 26.11
N VAL A 6 21.55 -21.54 25.32
CA VAL A 6 21.46 -21.40 23.85
C VAL A 6 20.02 -21.17 23.36
N LEU A 7 18.99 -21.52 24.14
CA LEU A 7 17.59 -21.39 23.71
C LEU A 7 17.02 -19.96 23.78
N ALA A 8 17.54 -19.12 24.68
CA ALA A 8 17.03 -17.76 24.87
C ALA A 8 17.45 -16.79 23.74
N VAL A 9 18.57 -17.07 23.06
CA VAL A 9 19.08 -16.22 21.98
C VAL A 9 18.24 -16.35 20.70
N PHE A 10 17.75 -17.55 20.37
CA PHE A 10 16.91 -17.76 19.19
C PHE A 10 15.52 -17.12 19.31
N LEU A 11 14.94 -17.11 20.51
CA LEU A 11 13.64 -16.46 20.75
C LEU A 11 13.74 -14.93 20.67
N ALA A 12 14.83 -14.35 21.18
CA ALA A 12 15.07 -12.91 21.11
C ALA A 12 15.31 -12.41 19.67
N TYR A 13 16.04 -13.18 18.86
CA TYR A 13 16.25 -12.86 17.44
C TYR A 13 14.93 -12.84 16.65
N SER A 14 14.04 -13.80 16.90
CA SER A 14 12.75 -13.84 16.20
C SER A 14 11.86 -12.66 16.55
N SER A 15 11.87 -12.17 17.79
CA SER A 15 11.11 -10.98 18.19
C SER A 15 11.68 -9.66 17.64
N CYS A 16 13.01 -9.56 17.48
CA CYS A 16 13.63 -8.37 16.89
C CYS A 16 13.33 -8.26 15.39
N VAL A 17 13.42 -9.36 14.64
CA VAL A 17 13.11 -9.37 13.20
C VAL A 17 11.64 -9.01 12.96
N LEU A 18 10.73 -9.51 13.80
CA LEU A 18 9.29 -9.19 13.71
C LEU A 18 9.03 -7.70 14.00
N ALA A 19 9.67 -7.10 15.01
CA ALA A 19 9.50 -5.68 15.31
C ALA A 19 10.01 -4.77 14.18
N GLU A 20 11.02 -5.22 13.44
CA GLU A 20 11.59 -4.50 12.31
C GLU A 20 10.70 -4.54 11.05
N GLU A 21 9.73 -5.45 10.98
CA GLU A 21 8.80 -5.59 9.85
C GLU A 21 7.41 -4.99 10.12
N CYS A 22 7.10 -4.64 11.38
CA CYS A 22 5.84 -3.97 11.71
C CYS A 22 5.84 -2.50 11.27
N MET A 23 4.68 -2.03 10.82
CA MET A 23 4.42 -0.63 10.52
C MET A 23 3.59 0.04 11.61
N ASP A 24 3.96 1.29 11.91
CA ASP A 24 3.29 2.13 12.89
C ASP A 24 2.63 3.37 12.26
N ASN A 25 2.01 4.21 13.10
CA ASN A 25 1.38 5.46 12.66
C ASN A 25 2.36 6.44 12.02
N ALA A 26 3.64 6.43 12.42
CA ALA A 26 4.65 7.31 11.80
C ALA A 26 4.93 6.85 10.37
N ASN A 27 4.99 5.53 10.12
CA ASN A 27 5.11 4.97 8.78
C ASN A 27 3.91 5.36 7.90
N ILE A 28 2.69 5.26 8.43
CA ILE A 28 1.47 5.66 7.71
C ILE A 28 1.48 7.13 7.34
N ASN A 29 1.84 8.00 8.28
CA ASN A 29 1.91 9.44 8.04
C ASN A 29 2.96 9.77 6.96
N SER A 30 4.12 9.12 7.00
CA SER A 30 5.14 9.27 5.95
C SER A 30 4.62 8.84 4.58
N LEU A 31 3.87 7.73 4.49
CA LEU A 31 3.29 7.28 3.23
C LEU A 31 2.20 8.23 2.72
N ARG A 32 1.37 8.80 3.61
CA ARG A 32 0.33 9.78 3.24
C ARG A 32 0.89 11.02 2.56
N GLU A 33 2.07 11.48 2.96
CA GLU A 33 2.71 12.64 2.31
C GLU A 33 3.02 12.37 0.83
N ILE A 34 3.33 11.13 0.44
CA ILE A 34 3.52 10.74 -0.98
C ILE A 34 2.26 11.06 -1.80
N PHE A 35 1.07 10.74 -1.26
CA PHE A 35 -0.21 10.98 -1.93
C PHE A 35 -0.57 12.47 -1.92
N LYS A 36 -0.32 13.16 -0.81
CA LYS A 36 -0.59 14.59 -0.67
C LYS A 36 0.27 15.44 -1.61
N GLU A 37 1.52 15.07 -1.80
CA GLU A 37 2.46 15.76 -2.71
C GLU A 37 2.37 15.25 -4.16
N ASN A 38 1.51 14.26 -4.44
CA ASN A 38 1.44 13.56 -5.72
C ASN A 38 2.84 13.07 -6.19
N ASN A 39 3.66 12.57 -5.27
CA ASN A 39 5.05 12.23 -5.52
C ASN A 39 5.20 10.83 -6.16
N LYS A 40 4.78 10.72 -7.42
CA LYS A 40 4.85 9.48 -8.20
C LYS A 40 6.28 8.95 -8.37
N LYS A 41 7.27 9.84 -8.41
CA LYS A 41 8.68 9.45 -8.53
C LYS A 41 9.15 8.67 -7.31
N LEU A 42 8.88 9.18 -6.11
CA LEU A 42 9.19 8.49 -4.86
C LEU A 42 8.44 7.15 -4.78
N LEU A 43 7.19 7.10 -5.25
CA LEU A 43 6.43 5.86 -5.31
C LEU A 43 7.13 4.77 -6.15
N ILE A 44 7.68 5.14 -7.31
CA ILE A 44 8.48 4.24 -8.16
C ILE A 44 9.80 3.87 -7.47
N GLU A 45 10.50 4.83 -6.86
CA GLU A 45 11.78 4.58 -6.18
C GLU A 45 11.64 3.60 -5.00
N MET A 46 10.48 3.62 -4.32
CA MET A 46 10.16 2.70 -3.23
C MET A 46 9.71 1.31 -3.70
N SER A 47 9.47 1.11 -5.00
CA SER A 47 8.98 -0.16 -5.52
C SER A 47 10.04 -1.26 -5.47
N LEU A 48 9.61 -2.46 -5.08
CA LEU A 48 10.42 -3.66 -5.27
C LEU A 48 10.71 -3.86 -6.76
N GLN A 49 11.89 -4.41 -7.07
CA GLN A 49 12.33 -4.62 -8.45
C GLN A 49 11.31 -5.39 -9.30
N GLU A 50 10.62 -6.37 -8.70
CA GLU A 50 9.57 -7.16 -9.35
C GLU A 50 8.31 -6.36 -9.68
N VAL A 51 8.01 -5.28 -8.94
CA VAL A 51 6.86 -4.40 -9.16
C VAL A 51 7.19 -3.23 -10.06
N ARG A 52 8.46 -2.82 -10.06
CA ARG A 52 8.95 -1.58 -10.68
C ARG A 52 8.56 -1.44 -12.14
N HIS A 53 8.65 -2.52 -12.92
CA HIS A 53 8.28 -2.49 -14.32
C HIS A 53 6.79 -2.18 -14.52
N TYR A 54 5.91 -2.77 -13.71
CA TYR A 54 4.47 -2.54 -13.80
C TYR A 54 4.13 -1.08 -13.52
N ILE A 55 4.63 -0.53 -12.41
CA ILE A 55 4.35 0.85 -12.02
C ILE A 55 4.95 1.88 -13.00
N GLU A 56 6.18 1.68 -13.49
CA GLU A 56 6.80 2.56 -14.47
C GLU A 56 6.04 2.56 -15.81
N SER A 57 5.38 1.44 -16.13
CA SER A 57 4.60 1.30 -17.37
C SER A 57 3.18 1.85 -17.28
N ASP A 58 2.65 2.02 -16.07
CA ASP A 58 1.23 2.28 -15.80
C ASP A 58 0.75 3.65 -16.32
N LEU A 59 -0.48 3.69 -16.84
CA LEU A 59 -1.08 4.89 -17.41
C LEU A 59 -1.33 5.97 -16.36
N LEU A 60 -1.74 5.59 -15.14
CA LEU A 60 -1.90 6.55 -14.04
C LEU A 60 -0.58 7.26 -13.73
N ILE A 61 0.50 6.48 -13.73
CA ILE A 61 1.82 6.97 -13.33
C ILE A 61 2.43 7.84 -14.42
N LYS A 62 2.35 7.41 -15.68
CA LYS A 62 2.86 8.16 -16.84
C LYS A 62 2.08 9.44 -17.16
N ASN A 63 0.78 9.47 -16.87
CA ASN A 63 -0.06 10.62 -17.20
C ASN A 63 0.26 11.80 -16.27
N GLU A 64 0.74 12.91 -16.84
CA GLU A 64 1.13 14.11 -16.08
C GLU A 64 -0.05 14.81 -15.38
N TYR A 65 -1.26 14.67 -15.91
CA TYR A 65 -2.48 15.25 -15.35
C TYR A 65 -3.10 14.42 -14.23
N SER A 66 -2.77 13.13 -14.18
CA SER A 66 -3.26 12.24 -13.13
C SER A 66 -2.58 12.53 -11.80
N THR A 67 -3.33 12.47 -10.71
CA THR A 67 -2.83 12.68 -9.36
C THR A 67 -3.13 11.48 -8.47
N LEU A 68 -2.20 11.14 -7.59
CA LEU A 68 -2.50 10.34 -6.42
C LEU A 68 -3.43 11.16 -5.51
N VAL A 69 -4.52 10.59 -5.02
CA VAL A 69 -5.46 11.37 -4.22
C VAL A 69 -5.10 11.33 -2.74
N ASN A 70 -4.94 12.50 -2.14
CA ASN A 70 -4.70 12.66 -0.69
C ASN A 70 -5.80 11.99 0.16
N VAL A 71 -7.04 12.00 -0.33
CA VAL A 71 -8.20 11.42 0.36
C VAL A 71 -8.33 9.89 0.19
N SER A 72 -7.27 9.21 -0.26
CA SER A 72 -7.24 7.74 -0.38
C SER A 72 -7.69 7.06 0.92
N GLU A 73 -8.48 6.00 0.78
CA GLU A 73 -8.74 5.10 1.89
C GLU A 73 -7.46 4.32 2.22
N VAL A 74 -7.22 4.15 3.52
CA VAL A 74 -6.04 3.43 4.03
C VAL A 74 -6.52 2.19 4.74
N TYR A 75 -6.02 1.03 4.32
CA TYR A 75 -6.29 -0.26 4.95
C TYR A 75 -5.02 -0.79 5.60
N TYR A 76 -5.18 -1.34 6.81
CA TYR A 76 -4.12 -1.94 7.60
C TYR A 76 -4.34 -3.45 7.60
N GLY A 77 -3.33 -4.23 7.24
CA GLY A 77 -3.40 -5.68 7.32
C GLY A 77 -2.45 -6.26 8.36
N TRP A 78 -2.94 -7.27 9.08
CA TRP A 78 -2.18 -7.95 10.13
C TRP A 78 -2.53 -9.44 10.23
N GLY A 79 -1.62 -10.16 10.90
CA GLY A 79 -1.56 -11.61 10.84
C GLY A 79 -1.05 -12.06 9.48
N VAL A 80 -0.09 -12.97 9.41
CA VAL A 80 0.48 -13.41 8.13
C VAL A 80 0.10 -14.86 7.90
N ASP A 81 -0.54 -15.13 6.76
CA ASP A 81 -0.72 -16.50 6.32
C ASP A 81 0.65 -17.09 5.99
N LYS A 82 1.01 -18.20 6.65
CA LYS A 82 2.35 -18.79 6.52
C LYS A 82 2.66 -19.30 5.12
N LYS A 83 1.63 -19.68 4.35
CA LYS A 83 1.77 -20.20 2.97
C LYS A 83 1.82 -19.09 1.95
N THR A 84 0.90 -18.13 2.05
CA THR A 84 0.72 -17.11 1.00
C THR A 84 1.46 -15.82 1.30
N LYS A 85 1.90 -15.61 2.54
CA LYS A 85 2.57 -14.39 3.03
C LYS A 85 1.70 -13.12 2.92
N TYR A 86 0.39 -13.27 2.74
CA TYR A 86 -0.58 -12.16 2.76
C TYR A 86 -1.13 -11.92 4.16
N PRO A 87 -1.66 -10.71 4.43
CA PRO A 87 -2.38 -10.42 5.65
C PRO A 87 -3.64 -11.30 5.76
N VAL A 88 -3.90 -11.85 6.96
CA VAL A 88 -5.10 -12.64 7.24
C VAL A 88 -6.29 -11.75 7.60
N ASN A 89 -6.01 -10.58 8.18
CA ASN A 89 -7.02 -9.59 8.55
C ASN A 89 -6.69 -8.27 7.88
N THR A 90 -7.72 -7.52 7.49
CA THR A 90 -7.61 -6.15 6.98
C THR A 90 -8.68 -5.25 7.61
N SER A 91 -8.38 -3.96 7.79
CA SER A 91 -9.32 -2.98 8.35
C SER A 91 -9.01 -1.56 7.86
N ALA A 92 -10.03 -0.73 7.70
CA ALA A 92 -9.89 0.71 7.45
C ALA A 92 -9.58 1.52 8.73
N VAL A 93 -9.65 0.89 9.90
CA VAL A 93 -9.33 1.49 11.20
C VAL A 93 -8.05 0.87 11.73
N TYR A 94 -7.09 1.71 12.15
CA TYR A 94 -5.83 1.23 12.71
C TYR A 94 -6.11 0.39 13.97
N PRO A 95 -5.57 -0.83 14.06
CA PRO A 95 -5.88 -1.72 15.17
C PRO A 95 -5.38 -1.14 16.50
N LYS A 96 -6.27 -1.08 17.51
CA LYS A 96 -5.96 -0.56 18.85
C LYS A 96 -5.12 -1.53 19.68
N GLU A 97 -5.22 -2.82 19.38
CA GLU A 97 -4.43 -3.87 20.01
C GLU A 97 -2.97 -3.78 19.56
N LYS A 98 -2.02 -4.27 20.37
CA LYS A 98 -0.60 -4.34 20.01
C LYS A 98 -0.32 -5.43 18.97
N VAL A 99 -0.99 -5.36 17.83
CA VAL A 99 -0.79 -6.25 16.69
C VAL A 99 0.23 -5.64 15.73
N CYS A 100 1.05 -6.50 15.14
CA CYS A 100 1.99 -6.10 14.10
C CYS A 100 1.22 -5.86 12.80
N VAL A 101 1.18 -4.62 12.32
CA VAL A 101 0.66 -4.31 10.99
C VAL A 101 1.74 -4.61 9.96
N TRP A 102 1.47 -5.57 9.08
CA TRP A 102 2.44 -6.10 8.12
C TRP A 102 2.39 -5.40 6.78
N ASN A 103 1.21 -4.92 6.39
CA ASN A 103 1.03 -4.14 5.18
C ASN A 103 0.07 -2.98 5.38
N ILE A 104 0.25 -1.95 4.55
CA ILE A 104 -0.62 -0.79 4.44
C ILE A 104 -1.00 -0.69 2.97
N SER A 105 -2.29 -0.61 2.69
CA SER A 105 -2.82 -0.41 1.34
C SER A 105 -3.49 0.95 1.24
N PHE A 106 -3.21 1.65 0.14
CA PHE A 106 -3.91 2.86 -0.25
C PHE A 106 -4.81 2.54 -1.44
N ALA A 107 -6.08 2.90 -1.33
CA ALA A 107 -7.04 2.72 -2.41
C ALA A 107 -7.80 4.01 -2.71
N LEU A 108 -8.29 4.12 -3.95
CA LEU A 108 -9.29 5.13 -4.28
C LEU A 108 -10.52 4.94 -3.37
N PRO A 109 -11.17 6.00 -2.85
CA PRO A 109 -12.28 5.84 -1.91
C PRO A 109 -13.43 5.00 -2.47
N GLU A 110 -13.94 4.06 -1.66
CA GLU A 110 -14.97 3.09 -2.05
C GLU A 110 -16.20 3.73 -2.67
N TYR A 111 -16.68 4.82 -2.06
CA TYR A 111 -17.85 5.53 -2.55
C TYR A 111 -17.66 6.13 -3.96
N MET A 112 -16.41 6.33 -4.40
CA MET A 112 -16.10 6.72 -5.77
C MET A 112 -16.01 5.50 -6.67
N ARG A 113 -15.31 4.44 -6.23
CA ARG A 113 -15.15 3.19 -6.97
C ARG A 113 -16.52 2.61 -7.35
N LYS A 114 -17.42 2.52 -6.37
CA LYS A 114 -18.82 2.08 -6.55
C LYS A 114 -19.68 2.94 -7.49
N LYS A 115 -19.21 4.12 -7.89
CA LYS A 115 -19.88 4.94 -8.93
C LYS A 115 -19.33 4.65 -10.33
N CYS A 116 -18.23 3.93 -10.41
CA CYS A 116 -17.55 3.56 -11.64
C CYS A 116 -17.80 2.08 -11.99
N ASP A 117 -17.87 1.21 -10.99
CA ASP A 117 -18.24 -0.21 -11.15
C ASP A 117 -19.03 -0.74 -9.95
N ASP A 118 -19.91 -1.71 -10.19
CA ASP A 118 -20.78 -2.26 -9.13
C ASP A 118 -19.98 -3.05 -8.08
N ASP A 119 -18.85 -3.62 -8.49
CA ASP A 119 -17.98 -4.46 -7.65
C ASP A 119 -16.95 -3.67 -6.82
N GLY A 120 -16.78 -2.37 -7.10
CA GLY A 120 -15.78 -1.54 -6.45
C GLY A 120 -14.33 -1.89 -6.81
N ALA A 121 -14.08 -2.66 -7.87
CA ALA A 121 -12.74 -2.98 -8.32
C ALA A 121 -12.05 -1.80 -9.03
N TYR A 122 -12.81 -0.81 -9.51
CA TYR A 122 -12.29 0.35 -10.22
C TYR A 122 -11.35 1.17 -9.34
N GLY A 123 -10.24 1.69 -9.87
CA GLY A 123 -9.31 2.55 -9.14
C GLY A 123 -7.92 1.94 -8.98
N TYR A 124 -7.14 2.47 -8.03
CA TYR A 124 -5.83 1.91 -7.69
C TYR A 124 -5.85 1.22 -6.33
N PHE A 125 -4.92 0.28 -6.16
CA PHE A 125 -4.59 -0.41 -4.93
C PHE A 125 -3.07 -0.47 -4.83
N ILE A 126 -2.51 0.29 -3.89
CA ILE A 126 -1.07 0.50 -3.76
C ILE A 126 -0.66 0.00 -2.39
N GLU A 127 0.10 -1.09 -2.35
CA GLU A 127 0.41 -1.79 -1.10
C GLU A 127 1.88 -1.68 -0.74
N PHE A 128 2.11 -1.35 0.52
CA PHE A 128 3.41 -1.20 1.14
C PHE A 128 3.59 -2.23 2.25
N LYS A 129 4.82 -2.68 2.42
CA LYS A 129 5.25 -3.49 3.56
C LYS A 129 6.63 -3.02 4.00
N LYS A 130 7.08 -3.47 5.17
CA LYS A 130 8.45 -3.24 5.62
C LYS A 130 9.27 -4.51 5.42
N VAL A 131 10.45 -4.37 4.82
CA VAL A 131 11.41 -5.46 4.60
C VAL A 131 12.76 -4.96 5.10
N ASN A 132 13.35 -5.66 6.08
CA ASN A 132 14.62 -5.26 6.71
C ASN A 132 14.61 -3.78 7.15
N GLY A 133 13.56 -3.37 7.85
CA GLY A 133 13.42 -2.00 8.36
C GLY A 133 12.99 -0.95 7.34
N LYS A 134 13.00 -1.26 6.04
CA LYS A 134 12.69 -0.32 4.96
C LYS A 134 11.28 -0.53 4.42
N ILE A 135 10.53 0.56 4.26
CA ILE A 135 9.21 0.52 3.62
C ILE A 135 9.41 0.40 2.11
N VAL A 136 8.74 -0.57 1.51
CA VAL A 136 8.78 -0.84 0.07
C VAL A 136 7.37 -1.00 -0.46
N LEU A 137 7.13 -0.52 -1.67
CA LEU A 137 5.93 -0.83 -2.44
C LEU A 137 6.11 -2.23 -3.03
N TYR A 138 5.27 -3.17 -2.62
CA TYR A 138 5.40 -4.58 -3.00
C TYR A 138 4.23 -5.09 -3.84
N ASN A 139 3.13 -4.33 -3.93
CA ASN A 139 2.07 -4.60 -4.88
C ASN A 139 1.50 -3.28 -5.41
N TYR A 140 1.16 -3.28 -6.68
CA TYR A 140 0.55 -2.15 -7.36
C TYR A 140 -0.47 -2.68 -8.36
N THR A 141 -1.70 -2.20 -8.25
CA THR A 141 -2.77 -2.49 -9.20
C THR A 141 -3.51 -1.20 -9.52
N SER A 142 -3.82 -1.01 -10.80
CA SER A 142 -4.45 0.19 -11.33
C SER A 142 -5.46 -0.27 -12.39
N LEU A 143 -6.73 -0.01 -12.14
CA LEU A 143 -7.87 -0.44 -12.94
C LEU A 143 -8.66 0.79 -13.34
N PHE A 144 -8.19 1.42 -14.43
CA PHE A 144 -8.77 2.63 -14.99
C PHE A 144 -9.04 2.42 -16.48
N ASP A 145 -10.26 2.71 -16.92
CA ASP A 145 -10.58 2.81 -18.33
C ASP A 145 -10.20 4.22 -18.82
N THR A 146 -9.22 4.31 -19.72
CA THR A 146 -8.75 5.59 -20.27
C THR A 146 -9.33 5.85 -21.66
N LEU A 147 -9.81 7.07 -21.90
CA LEU A 147 -10.27 7.55 -23.19
C LEU A 147 -9.11 8.10 -24.05
N PRO A 148 -9.29 8.26 -25.37
CA PRO A 148 -8.23 8.77 -26.27
C PRO A 148 -7.69 10.16 -25.91
N ASP A 149 -8.48 10.97 -25.20
CA ASP A 149 -8.08 12.30 -24.74
C ASP A 149 -7.32 12.29 -23.40
N GLY A 150 -7.04 11.10 -22.85
CA GLY A 150 -6.33 10.89 -21.60
C GLY A 150 -7.19 11.05 -20.34
N THR A 151 -8.50 11.30 -20.47
CA THR A 151 -9.43 11.27 -19.33
C THR A 151 -9.86 9.85 -19.00
N LEU A 152 -10.35 9.64 -17.78
CA LEU A 152 -10.94 8.36 -17.36
C LEU A 152 -12.38 8.24 -17.88
N ALA A 153 -12.84 7.04 -18.22
CA ALA A 153 -14.24 6.82 -18.58
C ALA A 153 -15.18 7.16 -17.41
N CYS A 154 -14.73 6.90 -16.17
CA CYS A 154 -15.49 7.27 -14.99
C CYS A 154 -15.35 8.76 -14.63
N LYS A 155 -16.43 9.51 -14.82
CA LYS A 155 -16.51 10.94 -14.44
C LYS A 155 -16.28 11.18 -12.94
N ALA A 156 -16.76 10.28 -12.08
CA ALA A 156 -16.54 10.40 -10.64
C ALA A 156 -15.04 10.36 -10.33
N ALA A 157 -14.30 9.43 -10.91
CA ALA A 157 -12.85 9.33 -10.74
C ALA A 157 -12.11 10.56 -11.31
N ASN A 158 -12.47 11.04 -12.50
CA ASN A 158 -11.84 12.22 -13.10
C ASN A 158 -11.83 13.44 -12.17
N LYS A 159 -12.95 13.72 -11.51
CA LYS A 159 -13.09 14.88 -10.61
C LYS A 159 -12.05 14.86 -9.48
N PHE A 160 -11.69 13.68 -8.98
CA PHE A 160 -10.72 13.54 -7.90
C PHE A 160 -9.30 13.38 -8.40
N MET A 161 -9.11 12.69 -9.52
CA MET A 161 -7.79 12.32 -10.03
C MET A 161 -7.15 13.41 -10.91
N LEU A 162 -7.94 14.23 -11.61
CA LEU A 162 -7.43 15.21 -12.57
C LEU A 162 -7.54 16.65 -12.08
N GLY A 163 -8.08 16.89 -10.87
CA GLY A 163 -8.20 18.22 -10.29
C GLY A 163 -9.03 19.23 -11.10
N LYS A 164 -9.94 18.76 -11.96
CA LYS A 164 -10.87 19.58 -12.76
C LYS A 164 -12.26 19.65 -12.13
#